data_AF-A0A377TQR8-F1
#
_entry.id   AF-A0A377TQR8-F1
#
_cell.length_a   1.000
_cell.length_b   1.000
_cell.length_c   1.000
_cell.angle_alpha   90.00
_cell.angle_beta   90.00
_cell.angle_gamma   90.00
#
_symmetry.space_group_name_H-M   'P 1'
#
loop_
_entity.id
_entity.type
_entity.pdbx_description
1 polymer ?
#
loop_
_entity_poly.entity_id
_entity_poly.type
_entity_poly.pdbx_seq_one_letter_code
_entity_poly.pdbx_strand_id
1 'polypeptide(L)'
;MSDSQYAVIYDLHSHTTASDGRLTPQELVHRAHEMRVGTLAITDHDSVAAIPAAREEIARAGLPLTLVNGVEISTLLGESRDSYCGSEY
;
A
#
# COMPACT_ATOMS: atom_id res chain seq x y z
N MET A 1 -23.22 21.87 15.03
CA MET A 1 -22.61 20.62 14.56
C MET A 1 -21.15 20.70 14.98
N SER A 2 -20.72 19.87 15.92
CA SER A 2 -19.34 19.91 16.41
C SER A 2 -18.47 19.34 15.30
N ASP A 3 -17.67 20.18 14.64
CA ASP A 3 -16.47 19.72 13.94
C ASP A 3 -15.59 19.07 15.01
N SER A 4 -15.73 17.76 15.12
CA SER A 4 -14.88 16.98 15.99
C SER A 4 -13.49 17.00 15.36
N GLN A 5 -12.64 17.87 15.89
CA GLN A 5 -11.24 18.09 15.53
C GLN A 5 -10.39 16.87 15.91
N TYR A 6 -10.77 15.68 15.46
CA TYR A 6 -9.91 14.51 15.54
C TYR A 6 -8.91 14.55 14.39
N ALA A 7 -7.68 14.16 14.67
CA ALA A 7 -6.66 14.00 13.65
C ALA A 7 -7.16 13.01 12.60
N VAL A 8 -7.00 13.36 11.33
CA VAL A 8 -7.23 12.42 10.22
C VAL A 8 -6.19 11.30 10.36
N ILE A 9 -6.65 10.05 10.34
CA ILE A 9 -5.75 8.89 10.36
C ILE A 9 -5.25 8.67 8.93
N TYR A 10 -3.92 8.58 8.80
CA TYR A 10 -3.21 8.29 7.56
C TYR A 10 -2.61 6.89 7.67
N ASP A 11 -3.01 6.01 6.77
CA ASP A 11 -2.34 4.74 6.51
C ASP A 11 -1.53 4.91 5.23
N LEU A 12 -0.20 4.90 5.35
CA LEU A 12 0.71 5.22 4.24
C LEU A 12 1.47 4.00 3.72
N HIS A 13 1.17 2.80 4.23
CA HIS A 13 1.86 1.58 3.83
C HIS A 13 0.92 0.39 4.01
N SER A 14 0.30 -0.04 2.90
CA SER A 14 -0.66 -1.13 2.89
C SER A 14 -0.57 -1.94 1.61
N HIS A 15 -0.70 -3.26 1.76
CA HIS A 15 -0.58 -4.23 0.68
C HIS A 15 -1.93 -4.86 0.41
N THR A 16 -2.17 -5.20 -0.85
CA THR A 16 -3.35 -5.92 -1.32
C THR A 16 -2.95 -7.32 -1.81
N THR A 17 -3.94 -8.11 -2.20
CA THR A 17 -3.73 -9.39 -2.90
C THR A 17 -3.04 -9.24 -4.26
N ALA A 18 -2.79 -8.01 -4.76
CA ALA A 18 -1.97 -7.79 -5.96
C ALA A 18 -0.46 -7.93 -5.69
N SER A 19 -0.05 -8.01 -4.42
CA SER A 19 1.28 -8.45 -4.01
C SER A 19 1.19 -9.55 -2.95
N ASP A 20 1.46 -9.24 -1.68
CA ASP A 20 1.50 -10.16 -0.54
C ASP A 20 0.49 -9.80 0.58
N GLY A 21 -0.36 -8.80 0.33
CA GLY A 21 -1.45 -8.42 1.22
C GLY A 21 -2.56 -9.47 1.29
N ARG A 22 -3.36 -9.40 2.35
CA ARG A 22 -4.42 -10.39 2.64
C ARG A 22 -5.80 -10.00 2.13
N LEU A 23 -6.01 -8.73 1.82
CA LEU A 23 -7.29 -8.17 1.41
C LEU A 23 -7.24 -7.78 -0.06
N THR A 24 -8.33 -8.01 -0.78
CA THR A 24 -8.51 -7.44 -2.11
C THR A 24 -8.50 -5.90 -2.03
N PRO A 25 -8.21 -5.19 -3.14
CA PRO A 25 -8.24 -3.72 -3.15
C PRO A 25 -9.58 -3.15 -2.64
N GLN A 26 -10.69 -3.85 -2.94
CA GLN A 26 -12.03 -3.48 -2.50
C GLN A 26 -12.21 -3.69 -0.99
N GLU A 27 -11.84 -4.86 -0.46
CA GLU A 27 -11.93 -5.14 0.97
C GLU A 27 -11.04 -4.20 1.79
N LEU A 28 -9.86 -3.85 1.26
CA LEU A 28 -8.94 -2.94 1.93
C LEU A 28 -9.53 -1.54 2.11
N VAL A 29 -10.19 -0.97 1.09
CA VAL A 29 -10.80 0.37 1.21
C VAL A 29 -11.99 0.39 2.18
N HIS A 30 -12.79 -0.67 2.20
CA HIS A 30 -13.88 -0.83 3.18
C HIS A 30 -13.31 -0.93 4.60
N ARG A 31 -12.27 -1.76 4.76
CA ARG A 31 -11.58 -1.91 6.05
C ARG A 31 -10.98 -0.60 6.54
N ALA A 32 -10.34 0.18 5.66
CA ALA A 32 -9.79 1.49 5.99
C ALA A 32 -10.89 2.44 6.47
N HIS A 33 -12.03 2.46 5.78
CA HIS A 33 -13.18 3.27 6.18
C HIS A 33 -13.74 2.86 7.55
N GLU A 34 -13.92 1.56 7.81
CA GLU A 34 -14.35 1.03 9.12
C GLU A 34 -13.42 1.46 10.26
N MET A 35 -12.12 1.50 9.98
CA MET A 35 -11.08 1.92 10.91
C MET A 35 -10.93 3.45 11.01
N ARG A 36 -11.80 4.21 10.32
CA ARG A 36 -11.80 5.68 10.28
C ARG A 36 -10.52 6.29 9.71
N VAL A 37 -9.84 5.55 8.84
CA VAL A 37 -8.75 6.07 8.02
C VAL A 37 -9.35 7.08 7.04
N GLY A 38 -8.79 8.28 6.98
CA GLY A 38 -9.21 9.31 6.03
C GLY A 38 -8.33 9.35 4.78
N THR A 39 -7.09 8.87 4.88
CA THR A 39 -6.17 8.74 3.75
C THR A 39 -5.47 7.38 3.79
N LEU A 40 -5.58 6.63 2.70
CA LEU A 40 -4.98 5.31 2.52
C LEU A 40 -4.01 5.35 1.34
N ALA A 41 -2.80 4.83 1.51
CA ALA A 41 -1.88 4.51 0.43
C ALA A 41 -1.85 3.01 0.17
N ILE A 42 -1.94 2.62 -1.11
CA ILE A 42 -1.65 1.25 -1.54
C ILE A 42 -0.22 1.22 -2.05
N THR A 43 0.61 0.35 -1.50
CA THR A 43 2.06 0.25 -1.73
C THR A 43 2.46 -1.19 -2.03
N ASP A 44 1.73 -1.86 -2.93
CA ASP A 44 2.06 -3.23 -3.33
C ASP A 44 3.51 -3.35 -3.85
N HIS A 45 4.14 -4.50 -3.59
CA HIS A 45 5.50 -4.79 -4.06
C HIS A 45 5.58 -4.74 -5.59
N ASP A 46 6.40 -3.83 -6.11
CA ASP A 46 6.76 -3.69 -7.52
C ASP A 46 5.53 -3.66 -8.48
N SER A 47 4.35 -3.25 -7.96
CA SER A 47 3.07 -3.30 -8.67
C SER A 47 2.15 -2.15 -8.28
N VAL A 48 1.37 -1.68 -9.26
CA VAL A 48 0.31 -0.67 -9.09
C VAL A 48 -1.07 -1.19 -9.51
N ALA A 49 -1.18 -2.51 -9.75
CA ALA A 49 -2.36 -3.13 -10.37
C ALA A 49 -3.64 -2.99 -9.52
N ALA A 50 -3.50 -2.86 -8.21
CA ALA A 50 -4.62 -2.70 -7.27
C ALA A 50 -5.27 -1.32 -7.31
N ILE A 51 -4.55 -0.28 -7.74
CA ILE A 51 -4.97 1.12 -7.62
C ILE A 51 -6.26 1.43 -8.41
N PRO A 52 -6.43 1.01 -9.68
CA PRO A 52 -7.68 1.26 -10.41
C PRO A 52 -8.90 0.66 -9.70
N ALA A 53 -8.80 -0.59 -9.26
CA ALA A 53 -9.87 -1.31 -8.59
C ALA A 53 -10.26 -0.66 -7.25
N ALA A 54 -9.29 -0.24 -6.43
CA ALA A 54 -9.53 0.50 -5.19
C ALA A 54 -10.20 1.86 -5.45
N ARG A 55 -9.77 2.58 -6.48
CA ARG A 55 -10.32 3.90 -6.84
C ARG A 55 -11.76 3.80 -7.32
N GLU A 56 -12.05 2.81 -8.17
CA GLU A 56 -13.41 2.51 -8.62
C GLU A 56 -14.31 2.11 -7.45
N GLU A 57 -13.81 1.32 -6.50
CA GLU A 57 -14.55 0.94 -5.29
C GLU A 57 -14.92 2.16 -4.45
N ILE A 58 -13.96 3.04 -4.15
CA ILE A 58 -14.19 4.26 -3.36
C ILE A 58 -15.28 5.10 -4.01
N ALA A 59 -15.21 5.30 -5.34
CA ALA A 59 -16.20 6.06 -6.08
C ALA A 59 -17.57 5.38 -6.08
N ARG A 60 -17.62 4.06 -6.30
CA ARG A 60 -18.88 3.28 -6.35
C ARG A 60 -19.59 3.26 -5.00
N ALA A 61 -18.86 3.09 -3.91
CA ALA A 61 -19.39 3.02 -2.55
C ALA A 61 -19.56 4.41 -1.90
N GLY A 62 -19.05 5.47 -2.52
CA GLY A 62 -19.15 6.84 -1.98
C GLY A 62 -18.38 7.03 -0.68
N LEU A 63 -17.26 6.31 -0.51
CA LEU A 63 -16.47 6.37 0.71
C LEU A 63 -15.75 7.72 0.81
N PRO A 64 -15.79 8.42 1.98
CA PRO A 64 -15.03 9.65 2.21
C PRO A 64 -13.55 9.33 2.50
N LEU A 65 -12.92 8.56 1.61
CA LEU A 65 -11.55 8.06 1.73
C LEU A 65 -10.69 8.65 0.61
N THR A 66 -9.56 9.26 0.98
CA THR A 66 -8.57 9.74 0.01
C THR A 66 -7.59 8.61 -0.31
N LEU A 67 -7.46 8.25 -1.59
CA LEU A 67 -6.50 7.24 -2.03
C LEU A 67 -5.20 7.87 -2.56
N VAL A 68 -4.08 7.49 -1.97
CA VAL A 68 -2.72 7.81 -2.43
C VAL A 68 -2.17 6.64 -3.24
N ASN A 69 -1.65 6.93 -4.43
CA ASN A 69 -1.01 5.93 -5.27
C ASN A 69 0.43 5.73 -4.79
N GLY A 70 0.78 4.53 -4.37
CA GLY A 70 2.13 4.15 -3.99
C GLY A 70 2.58 2.86 -4.68
N VAL A 71 3.86 2.54 -4.49
CA VAL A 71 4.48 1.27 -4.87
C VAL A 71 5.65 1.05 -3.92
N GLU A 72 5.81 -0.16 -3.40
CA GLU A 72 7.00 -0.52 -2.65
C GLU A 72 8.05 -1.07 -3.62
N ILE A 73 9.21 -0.41 -3.69
CA ILE A 73 10.28 -0.74 -4.64
C ILE A 73 11.38 -1.51 -3.95
N SER A 74 11.68 -2.71 -4.45
CA SER A 74 12.79 -3.52 -4.00
C SER A 74 14.14 -2.90 -4.42
N THR A 75 15.08 -2.72 -3.49
CA THR A 75 16.42 -2.20 -3.79
C THR A 75 17.52 -3.12 -3.28
N LEU A 76 18.62 -3.19 -4.02
CA LEU A 76 19.85 -3.86 -3.62
C LEU A 76 20.96 -2.82 -3.55
N LEU A 77 21.57 -2.65 -2.37
CA LEU A 77 22.83 -1.93 -2.27
C LEU A 77 23.94 -2.92 -2.59
N GLY A 78 24.61 -2.72 -3.72
CA GLY A 78 25.62 -3.65 -4.22
C GLY A 78 26.66 -3.98 -3.14
N GLU A 79 26.71 -5.24 -2.73
CA GLU A 79 27.91 -5.75 -2.11
C GLU A 79 28.99 -5.76 -3.20
N SER A 80 30.11 -5.10 -2.93
CA SER A 80 31.34 -5.38 -3.66
C SER A 80 31.59 -6.88 -3.54
N ARG A 81 31.44 -7.62 -4.64
CA ARG A 81 31.91 -9.02 -4.73
C ARG A 81 33.42 -9.02 -4.71
N ASP A 82 33.99 -8.75 -3.54
CA ASP A 82 35.35 -9.11 -3.17
C ASP A 82 35.26 -10.21 -2.11
N SER A 83 34.93 -11.40 -2.58
CA SER A 83 35.47 -12.62 -2.01
C SER A 83 36.01 -13.45 -3.16
N TYR A 84 37.28 -13.20 -3.45
CA TYR A 84 38.20 -14.12 -4.09
C TYR A 84 38.01 -15.49 -3.43
N CYS A 85 37.25 -16.39 -4.05
CA CYS A 85 37.32 -17.82 -3.72
C CYS A 85 38.53 -18.35 -4.50
N GLY A 86 39.70 -18.21 -3.88
CA GLY A 86 40.91 -18.90 -4.30
C GLY A 86 40.77 -20.40 -4.08
N SER A 87 41.29 -21.13 -5.07
CA SER A 87 41.71 -22.54 -5.06
C SER A 87 40.77 -23.56 -4.44
N GLU A 88 40.16 -24.40 -5.27
CA GLU A 88 40.31 -25.86 -5.13
C GLU A 88 40.44 -26.48 -6.53
N TYR A 89 41.17 -27.59 -6.58
CA TYR A 89 41.89 -28.22 -7.70
C TYR A 89 41.13 -28.46 -9.02
#